data_AF-A0A9J6F6K8-F1
#
_entry.id   AF-A0A9J6F6K8-F1
#
_cell.length_a   1.000
_cell.length_b   1.000
_cell.length_c   1.000
_cell.angle_alpha   90.00
_cell.angle_beta   90.00
_cell.angle_gamma   90.00
#
_symmetry.space_group_name_H-M   'P 1'
#
loop_
_entity.id
_entity.type
_entity.pdbx_description
1 polymer ?
#
loop_
_entity_poly.entity_id
_entity_poly.type
_entity_poly.pdbx_seq_one_letter_code
_entity_poly.pdbx_strand_id
1 'polypeptide(L)'
;MVALLCEYDALPGLGHACGHNLIAMGSVAAGVAVKEVLRQASLCGKVLILGTPGEEGGAGKVHLLKAGAFDGVSAAMMAHPSTRNAAASATTAVAKYGVTYTGRPAHAAGAPWDGVNAVDAAVAAYVNVAMLRQQLRPDWRVSGIFRESGEQPNIIPAQATIEFDLRAPDVIQLDQLRRKVLACFEAGGISSGCEVRVDQPMLTYENLEPNLTMAGTYRAYAEQYGLQFSGALVSTPSAASTDVGNVSHVVPTIQPYYTLDAATDGGNHTEGFRDASNHPASYDVTFRVAKALALTAVRVLTDTQFLQDIKSEFEKSRALSSLHNNGSDAVEPLAKL
;
A
#
# COMPACT_ATOMS: atom_id res chain seq x y z
N MET A 1 22.51 5.15 7.88
CA MET A 1 21.62 4.46 8.85
C MET A 1 20.72 3.53 8.05
N VAL A 2 20.43 2.33 8.54
CA VAL A 2 19.50 1.39 7.88
C VAL A 2 18.29 1.19 8.76
N ALA A 3 17.09 1.29 8.19
CA ALA A 3 15.83 1.05 8.88
C ALA A 3 15.32 -0.38 8.62
N LEU A 4 14.88 -1.04 9.68
CA LEU A 4 14.18 -2.33 9.64
C LEU A 4 12.75 -2.09 10.13
N LEU A 5 11.77 -2.29 9.25
CA LEU A 5 10.39 -1.92 9.49
C LEU A 5 9.64 -3.07 10.18
N CYS A 6 8.84 -2.75 11.18
CA CYS A 6 8.07 -3.72 11.96
C CYS A 6 6.58 -3.41 11.84
N GLU A 7 5.85 -4.16 11.04
CA GLU A 7 4.39 -4.22 11.10
C GLU A 7 3.96 -5.12 12.25
N TYR A 8 2.85 -4.79 12.90
CA TYR A 8 2.35 -5.53 14.08
C TYR A 8 0.85 -5.34 14.33
N ASP A 9 0.13 -4.68 13.43
CA ASP A 9 -1.32 -4.67 13.44
C ASP A 9 -1.90 -6.04 13.03
N ALA A 10 -3.17 -6.24 13.35
CA ALA A 10 -3.90 -7.47 13.10
C ALA A 10 -5.24 -7.15 12.43
N LEU A 11 -5.85 -8.15 11.81
CA LEU A 11 -7.13 -8.00 11.13
C LEU A 11 -8.30 -8.18 12.12
N PRO A 12 -9.34 -7.32 12.05
CA PRO A 12 -10.53 -7.46 12.89
C PRO A 12 -11.16 -8.84 12.76
N GLY A 13 -11.35 -9.54 13.89
CA GLY A 13 -11.94 -10.87 13.93
C GLY A 13 -11.07 -12.03 13.41
N LEU A 14 -9.94 -11.74 12.74
CA LEU A 14 -9.10 -12.75 12.10
C LEU A 14 -7.67 -12.83 12.70
N GLY A 15 -7.24 -11.84 13.48
CA GLY A 15 -5.92 -11.85 14.13
C GLY A 15 -4.77 -11.63 13.12
N HIS A 16 -3.59 -12.20 13.38
CA HIS A 16 -2.41 -12.03 12.52
C HIS A 16 -2.45 -12.90 11.25
N ALA A 17 -3.57 -12.90 10.53
CA ALA A 17 -3.71 -13.63 9.27
C ALA A 17 -2.90 -13.05 8.09
N CYS A 18 -2.24 -11.90 8.28
CA CYS A 18 -1.24 -11.38 7.34
C CYS A 18 0.20 -11.69 7.79
N GLY A 19 0.39 -12.25 8.98
CA GLY A 19 1.70 -12.63 9.52
C GLY A 19 2.54 -11.46 10.08
N HIS A 20 1.92 -10.33 10.43
CA HIS A 20 2.63 -9.14 10.95
C HIS A 20 3.40 -9.44 12.25
N ASN A 21 2.95 -10.41 13.05
CA ASN A 21 3.73 -10.91 14.19
C ASN A 21 5.13 -11.42 13.78
N LEU A 22 5.24 -12.09 12.63
CA LEU A 22 6.52 -12.57 12.10
C LEU A 22 7.33 -11.43 11.46
N ILE A 23 6.68 -10.44 10.86
CA ILE A 23 7.35 -9.24 10.33
C ILE A 23 8.06 -8.49 11.46
N ALA A 24 7.34 -8.16 12.53
CA ALA A 24 7.92 -7.54 13.72
C ALA A 24 9.06 -8.40 14.30
N MET A 25 8.85 -9.70 14.46
CA MET A 25 9.86 -10.61 15.01
C MET A 25 11.12 -10.63 14.15
N GLY A 26 10.99 -10.79 12.83
CA GLY A 26 12.11 -10.85 11.90
C GLY A 26 12.91 -9.55 11.86
N SER A 27 12.25 -8.39 11.79
CA SER A 27 12.91 -7.08 11.77
C SER A 27 13.60 -6.74 13.09
N VAL A 28 12.98 -7.08 14.24
CA VAL A 28 13.63 -6.92 15.55
C VAL A 28 14.87 -7.83 15.65
N ALA A 29 14.74 -9.12 15.29
CA ALA A 29 15.85 -10.07 15.32
C ALA A 29 17.01 -9.62 14.42
N ALA A 30 16.71 -9.15 13.20
CA ALA A 30 17.70 -8.61 12.28
C ALA A 30 18.38 -7.37 12.87
N GLY A 31 17.63 -6.45 13.47
CA GLY A 31 18.19 -5.22 14.04
C GLY A 31 19.10 -5.48 15.23
N VAL A 32 18.74 -6.42 16.11
CA VAL A 32 19.58 -6.89 17.21
C VAL A 32 20.87 -7.51 16.69
N ALA A 33 20.78 -8.36 15.65
CA ALA A 33 21.96 -8.98 15.04
C ALA A 33 22.91 -7.94 14.41
N VAL A 34 22.37 -6.96 13.68
CA VAL A 34 23.17 -5.86 13.10
C VAL A 34 23.87 -5.07 14.20
N LYS A 35 23.16 -4.70 15.27
CA LYS A 35 23.75 -4.00 16.42
C LYS A 35 24.94 -4.79 17.00
N GLU A 36 24.80 -6.10 17.16
CA GLU A 36 25.85 -6.92 17.74
C GLU A 36 27.07 -7.04 16.82
N VAL A 37 26.85 -7.22 15.51
CA VAL A 37 27.94 -7.22 14.51
C VAL A 37 28.70 -5.89 14.53
N LEU A 38 28.00 -4.76 14.54
CA LEU A 38 28.63 -3.43 14.59
C LEU A 38 29.50 -3.28 15.84
N ARG A 39 29.03 -3.76 17.00
CA ARG A 39 29.78 -3.70 18.26
C ARG A 39 30.99 -4.62 18.25
N GLN A 40 30.83 -5.88 17.88
CA GLN A 40 31.90 -6.88 17.93
C GLN A 40 33.03 -6.56 16.93
N ALA A 41 32.69 -6.10 15.74
CA ALA A 41 33.65 -5.75 14.70
C ALA A 41 34.12 -4.28 14.77
N SER A 42 33.67 -3.50 15.76
CA SER A 42 33.98 -2.07 15.91
C SER A 42 33.69 -1.25 14.64
N LEU A 43 32.56 -1.54 13.98
CA LEU A 43 32.14 -0.89 12.74
C LEU A 43 31.26 0.32 13.02
N CYS A 44 31.46 1.39 12.26
CA CYS A 44 30.58 2.56 12.30
C CYS A 44 29.26 2.28 11.58
N GLY A 45 28.14 2.68 12.19
CA GLY A 45 26.83 2.51 11.57
C GLY A 45 25.70 2.73 12.58
N LYS A 46 24.47 2.85 12.05
CA LYS A 46 23.26 2.94 12.87
C LYS A 46 22.18 2.08 12.24
N VAL A 47 21.60 1.20 13.04
CA VAL A 47 20.40 0.45 12.72
C VAL A 47 19.22 1.06 13.47
N LEU A 48 18.11 1.26 12.77
CA LEU A 48 16.85 1.76 13.31
C LEU A 48 15.81 0.64 13.19
N ILE A 49 15.30 0.15 14.32
CA ILE A 49 14.13 -0.72 14.33
C ILE A 49 12.92 0.21 14.44
N LEU A 50 12.13 0.32 13.38
CA LEU A 50 11.02 1.26 13.31
C LEU A 50 9.69 0.51 13.39
N GLY A 51 8.92 0.77 14.44
CA GLY A 51 7.56 0.27 14.54
C GLY A 51 6.63 1.01 13.58
N THR A 52 5.95 0.28 12.69
CA THR A 52 5.08 0.82 11.64
C THR A 52 3.66 0.27 11.81
N PRO A 53 2.78 0.94 12.58
CA PRO A 53 1.43 0.45 12.85
C PRO A 53 0.49 0.61 11.65
N GLY A 54 -0.63 -0.13 11.65
CA GLY A 54 -1.79 0.17 10.80
C GLY A 54 -1.55 0.03 9.30
N GLU A 55 -0.80 -0.99 8.87
CA GLU A 55 -0.65 -1.26 7.44
C GLU A 55 -1.94 -1.76 6.79
N GLU A 56 -2.84 -2.43 7.54
CA GLU A 56 -4.09 -3.01 7.02
C GLU A 56 -5.20 -1.95 6.74
N GLY A 57 -4.82 -0.70 6.45
CA GLY A 57 -5.71 0.37 6.01
C GLY A 57 -5.49 1.72 6.71
N GLY A 58 -4.65 1.76 7.74
CA GLY A 58 -4.33 2.99 8.49
C GLY A 58 -3.20 3.82 7.91
N ALA A 59 -2.43 3.31 6.93
CA ALA A 59 -1.33 3.99 6.29
C ALA A 59 -0.24 4.50 7.25
N GLY A 60 0.06 3.77 8.32
CA GLY A 60 0.93 4.30 9.39
C GLY A 60 2.32 4.70 8.91
N LYS A 61 2.88 4.03 7.87
CA LYS A 61 4.17 4.45 7.29
C LYS A 61 4.07 5.81 6.61
N VAL A 62 2.94 6.14 6.00
CA VAL A 62 2.69 7.48 5.42
C VAL A 62 2.66 8.55 6.50
N HIS A 63 2.03 8.26 7.64
CA HIS A 63 2.04 9.17 8.80
C HIS A 63 3.45 9.35 9.38
N LEU A 64 4.22 8.27 9.51
CA LEU A 64 5.60 8.30 9.97
C LEU A 64 6.52 9.06 9.02
N LEU A 65 6.36 8.91 7.71
CA LEU A 65 7.07 9.70 6.70
C LEU A 65 6.81 11.20 6.89
N LYS A 66 5.54 11.60 7.03
CA LYS A 66 5.16 13.01 7.28
C LYS A 66 5.74 13.57 8.58
N ALA A 67 5.96 12.70 9.57
CA ALA A 67 6.55 13.07 10.86
C ALA A 67 8.10 13.05 10.88
N GLY A 68 8.76 12.78 9.74
CA GLY A 68 10.22 12.76 9.65
C GLY A 68 10.88 11.49 10.21
N ALA A 69 10.14 10.40 10.42
CA ALA A 69 10.68 9.16 11.00
C ALA A 69 11.74 8.48 10.11
N PHE A 70 11.78 8.82 8.83
CA PHE A 70 12.73 8.29 7.84
C PHE A 70 13.89 9.25 7.54
N ASP A 71 13.97 10.40 8.22
CA ASP A 71 15.02 11.38 7.99
C ASP A 71 16.41 10.79 8.32
N GLY A 72 17.34 10.91 7.37
CA GLY A 72 18.69 10.37 7.49
C GLY A 72 18.79 8.84 7.34
N VAL A 73 17.68 8.15 7.03
CA VAL A 73 17.70 6.73 6.65
C VAL A 73 18.30 6.60 5.24
N SER A 74 19.23 5.67 5.08
CA SER A 74 19.97 5.44 3.82
C SER A 74 19.37 4.28 3.01
N ALA A 75 18.73 3.33 3.68
CA ALA A 75 17.96 2.24 3.10
C ALA A 75 16.96 1.72 4.14
N ALA A 76 15.80 1.22 3.68
CA ALA A 76 14.78 0.59 4.52
C ALA A 76 14.51 -0.84 4.04
N MET A 77 14.24 -1.76 4.97
CA MET A 77 13.98 -3.16 4.63
C MET A 77 12.93 -3.77 5.55
N MET A 78 12.15 -4.69 5.00
CA MET A 78 11.16 -5.49 5.72
C MET A 78 10.98 -6.81 4.97
N ALA A 79 10.73 -7.93 5.63
CA ALA A 79 10.37 -9.17 4.94
C ALA A 79 8.96 -9.58 5.33
N HIS A 80 8.14 -9.90 4.35
CA HIS A 80 6.72 -10.18 4.56
C HIS A 80 6.44 -11.67 4.30
N PRO A 81 5.80 -12.40 5.23
CA PRO A 81 5.43 -13.79 4.99
C PRO A 81 4.35 -13.89 3.91
N SER A 82 4.46 -14.86 3.02
CA SER A 82 3.53 -15.07 1.92
C SER A 82 3.43 -16.57 1.59
N THR A 83 2.80 -16.91 0.48
CA THR A 83 2.74 -18.28 -0.06
C THR A 83 3.91 -18.61 -0.98
N ARG A 84 4.74 -17.62 -1.31
CA ARG A 84 5.92 -17.79 -2.18
C ARG A 84 7.11 -16.97 -1.69
N ASN A 85 8.31 -17.45 -2.00
CA ASN A 85 9.54 -16.68 -1.85
C ASN A 85 9.70 -15.71 -3.03
N ALA A 86 10.02 -14.45 -2.75
CA ALA A 86 10.39 -13.45 -3.76
C ALA A 86 11.42 -12.48 -3.15
N ALA A 87 12.47 -12.15 -3.88
CA ALA A 87 13.51 -11.25 -3.36
C ALA A 87 13.05 -9.78 -3.36
N ALA A 88 12.15 -9.44 -4.28
CA ALA A 88 11.45 -8.18 -4.36
C ALA A 88 9.98 -8.45 -4.70
N SER A 89 9.06 -7.77 -4.03
CA SER A 89 7.65 -7.78 -4.40
C SER A 89 7.30 -6.64 -5.37
N ALA A 90 6.27 -6.86 -6.19
CA ALA A 90 5.62 -5.82 -6.99
C ALA A 90 4.17 -5.66 -6.52
N THR A 91 3.81 -4.45 -6.10
CA THR A 91 2.48 -4.09 -5.59
C THR A 91 1.86 -2.99 -6.43
N THR A 92 0.53 -2.88 -6.38
CA THR A 92 -0.23 -1.84 -7.10
C THR A 92 -0.53 -0.65 -6.21
N ALA A 93 -0.64 0.53 -6.81
CA ALA A 93 -1.11 1.72 -6.13
C ALA A 93 -2.63 1.63 -5.90
N VAL A 94 -3.10 2.05 -4.73
CA VAL A 94 -4.54 2.05 -4.38
C VAL A 94 -4.94 3.32 -3.64
N ALA A 95 -6.14 3.80 -3.94
CA ALA A 95 -6.80 4.86 -3.19
C ALA A 95 -8.27 4.49 -2.94
N LYS A 96 -8.82 4.96 -1.81
CA LYS A 96 -10.23 4.79 -1.46
C LYS A 96 -10.89 6.14 -1.29
N TYR A 97 -12.13 6.27 -1.76
CA TYR A 97 -12.91 7.50 -1.66
C TYR A 97 -14.30 7.21 -1.10
N GLY A 98 -14.73 8.00 -0.13
CA GLY A 98 -16.13 8.09 0.29
C GLY A 98 -16.72 9.37 -0.29
N VAL A 99 -17.91 9.29 -0.89
CA VAL A 99 -18.59 10.44 -1.48
C VAL A 99 -19.97 10.55 -0.90
N THR A 100 -20.25 11.66 -0.23
CA THR A 100 -21.55 11.97 0.35
C THR A 100 -22.23 13.07 -0.46
N TYR A 101 -23.47 12.81 -0.88
CA TYR A 101 -24.34 13.77 -1.54
C TYR A 101 -25.37 14.29 -0.55
N THR A 102 -25.44 15.63 -0.41
CA THR A 102 -26.45 16.29 0.43
C THR A 102 -27.45 17.02 -0.44
N GLY A 103 -28.71 16.61 -0.32
CA GLY A 103 -29.86 17.16 -1.02
C GLY A 103 -30.88 17.75 -0.05
N ARG A 104 -32.17 17.61 -0.38
CA ARG A 104 -33.29 18.17 0.38
C ARG A 104 -34.49 17.24 0.35
N PRO A 105 -35.09 16.91 1.51
CA PRO A 105 -36.23 16.01 1.54
C PRO A 105 -37.50 16.71 1.07
N ALA A 106 -38.39 15.93 0.45
CA ALA A 106 -39.74 16.35 0.08
C ALA A 106 -40.65 15.12 0.01
N HIS A 107 -41.97 15.32 0.02
CA HIS A 107 -42.91 14.22 -0.19
C HIS A 107 -42.84 13.77 -1.65
N ALA A 108 -42.41 12.52 -1.89
CA ALA A 108 -42.05 12.04 -3.23
C ALA A 108 -43.20 12.13 -4.25
N ALA A 109 -44.45 11.96 -3.80
CA ALA A 109 -45.63 12.09 -4.67
C ALA A 109 -46.34 13.45 -4.58
N GLY A 110 -46.06 14.23 -3.54
CA GLY A 110 -46.91 15.37 -3.14
C GLY A 110 -46.34 16.70 -3.59
N ALA A 111 -45.02 16.84 -3.44
CA ALA A 111 -44.28 18.02 -3.87
C ALA A 111 -42.83 17.66 -4.24
N PRO A 112 -42.60 16.73 -5.20
CA PRO A 112 -41.24 16.32 -5.55
C PRO A 112 -40.37 17.47 -6.08
N TRP A 113 -40.97 18.51 -6.68
CA TRP A 113 -40.27 19.70 -7.18
C TRP A 113 -39.60 20.55 -6.09
N ASP A 114 -39.99 20.38 -4.82
CA ASP A 114 -39.36 21.07 -3.69
C ASP A 114 -38.15 20.28 -3.14
N GLY A 115 -37.91 19.05 -3.63
CA GLY A 115 -36.83 18.17 -3.18
C GLY A 115 -35.59 18.23 -4.06
N VAL A 116 -34.47 17.75 -3.51
CA VAL A 116 -33.20 17.53 -4.22
C VAL A 116 -32.73 16.12 -3.84
N ASN A 117 -32.70 15.20 -4.81
CA ASN A 117 -32.57 13.77 -4.54
C ASN A 117 -31.10 13.33 -4.50
N ALA A 118 -30.60 13.03 -3.30
CA ALA A 118 -29.23 12.57 -3.09
C ALA A 118 -28.96 11.16 -3.64
N VAL A 119 -29.98 10.27 -3.66
CA VAL A 119 -29.82 8.94 -4.25
C VAL A 119 -29.68 9.01 -5.76
N ASP A 120 -30.43 9.90 -6.42
CA ASP A 120 -30.29 10.10 -7.87
C ASP A 120 -28.89 10.64 -8.22
N ALA A 121 -28.33 11.54 -7.39
CA ALA A 121 -26.97 12.03 -7.53
C ALA A 121 -25.93 10.90 -7.47
N ALA A 122 -26.06 10.02 -6.47
CA ALA A 122 -25.19 8.86 -6.28
C ALA A 122 -25.34 7.82 -7.42
N VAL A 123 -26.56 7.58 -7.89
CA VAL A 123 -26.84 6.71 -9.05
C VAL A 123 -26.23 7.29 -10.32
N ALA A 124 -26.40 8.59 -10.58
CA ALA A 124 -25.79 9.27 -11.72
C ALA A 124 -24.26 9.13 -11.70
N ALA A 125 -23.63 9.36 -10.54
CA ALA A 125 -22.19 9.15 -10.38
C ALA A 125 -21.77 7.69 -10.63
N TYR A 126 -22.52 6.71 -10.11
CA TYR A 126 -22.23 5.29 -10.33
C TYR A 126 -22.34 4.91 -11.81
N VAL A 127 -23.38 5.40 -12.50
CA VAL A 127 -23.58 5.19 -13.94
C VAL A 127 -22.45 5.85 -14.75
N ASN A 128 -22.05 7.08 -14.40
CA ASN A 128 -20.92 7.76 -15.02
C ASN A 128 -19.62 6.94 -14.89
N VAL A 129 -19.34 6.38 -13.70
CA VAL A 129 -18.19 5.48 -13.50
C VAL A 129 -18.35 4.19 -14.31
N ALA A 130 -19.57 3.62 -14.39
CA ALA A 130 -19.83 2.44 -15.19
C ALA A 130 -19.55 2.67 -16.69
N MET A 131 -19.94 3.82 -17.23
CA MET A 131 -19.64 4.23 -18.61
C MET A 131 -18.15 4.52 -18.82
N LEU A 132 -17.50 5.16 -17.83
CA LEU A 132 -16.07 5.46 -17.87
C LEU A 132 -15.20 4.20 -18.04
N ARG A 133 -15.64 3.04 -17.52
CA ARG A 133 -14.89 1.76 -17.57
C ARG A 133 -14.45 1.36 -18.97
N GLN A 134 -15.22 1.69 -20.02
CA GLN A 134 -14.82 1.40 -21.41
C GLN A 134 -13.51 2.10 -21.78
N GLN A 135 -13.26 3.28 -21.20
CA GLN A 135 -12.11 4.15 -21.53
C GLN A 135 -10.97 4.04 -20.51
N LEU A 136 -11.01 3.03 -19.62
CA LEU A 136 -9.94 2.74 -18.68
C LEU A 136 -8.94 1.75 -19.27
N ARG A 137 -7.70 1.79 -18.78
CA ARG A 137 -6.69 0.81 -19.17
C ARG A 137 -7.05 -0.60 -18.67
N PRO A 138 -6.63 -1.67 -19.38
CA PRO A 138 -6.92 -3.05 -18.99
C PRO A 138 -6.43 -3.47 -17.60
N ASP A 139 -5.46 -2.75 -17.03
CA ASP A 139 -4.83 -2.97 -15.74
C ASP A 139 -5.34 -2.02 -14.63
N TRP A 140 -6.27 -1.12 -14.96
CA TRP A 140 -6.92 -0.24 -13.99
C TRP A 140 -8.18 -0.90 -13.42
N ARG A 141 -8.42 -0.74 -12.12
CA ARG A 141 -9.63 -1.24 -11.47
C ARG A 141 -10.32 -0.13 -10.71
N VAL A 142 -11.64 -0.10 -10.83
CA VAL A 142 -12.53 0.73 -10.04
C VAL A 142 -13.62 -0.20 -9.50
N SER A 143 -13.92 -0.13 -8.23
CA SER A 143 -14.98 -0.91 -7.59
C SER A 143 -15.68 -0.02 -6.59
N GLY A 144 -17.00 -0.11 -6.48
CA GLY A 144 -17.72 0.75 -5.52
C GLY A 144 -19.05 0.18 -5.08
N ILE A 145 -19.58 0.75 -4.01
CA ILE A 145 -20.80 0.33 -3.31
C ILE A 145 -21.57 1.55 -2.81
N PHE A 146 -22.84 1.35 -2.50
CA PHE A 146 -23.65 2.29 -1.73
C PHE A 146 -23.52 1.93 -0.24
N ARG A 147 -23.10 2.89 0.58
CA ARG A 147 -23.04 2.78 2.04
C ARG A 147 -24.36 3.21 2.69
N GLU A 148 -24.97 4.25 2.13
CA GLU A 148 -26.24 4.83 2.59
C GLU A 148 -27.03 5.33 1.37
N SER A 149 -28.34 5.08 1.32
CA SER A 149 -29.15 5.39 0.14
C SER A 149 -30.63 5.68 0.47
N GLY A 150 -30.89 6.52 1.47
CA GLY A 150 -32.24 6.87 1.91
C GLY A 150 -32.96 5.78 2.72
N GLU A 151 -34.04 6.18 3.40
CA GLU A 151 -34.73 5.33 4.38
C GLU A 151 -36.13 4.86 3.93
N GLN A 152 -36.89 5.72 3.22
CA GLN A 152 -38.28 5.44 2.86
C GLN A 152 -38.58 5.89 1.42
N PRO A 153 -39.33 5.10 0.63
CA PRO A 153 -39.58 5.39 -0.78
C PRO A 153 -40.54 6.58 -1.02
N ASN A 154 -41.35 6.96 -0.02
CA ASN A 154 -42.28 8.10 -0.11
C ASN A 154 -41.64 9.44 0.28
N ILE A 155 -40.35 9.46 0.64
CA ILE A 155 -39.59 10.66 0.99
C ILE A 155 -38.40 10.76 0.04
N ILE A 156 -38.22 11.93 -0.59
CA ILE A 156 -37.02 12.20 -1.40
C ILE A 156 -35.78 12.13 -0.49
N PRO A 157 -34.80 11.26 -0.77
CA PRO A 157 -33.61 11.13 0.06
C PRO A 157 -32.76 12.41 0.10
N ALA A 158 -32.49 12.93 1.29
CA ALA A 158 -31.65 14.11 1.50
C ALA A 158 -30.16 13.77 1.64
N GLN A 159 -29.81 12.50 1.83
CA GLN A 159 -28.45 12.02 1.99
C GLN A 159 -28.26 10.70 1.24
N ALA A 160 -27.08 10.53 0.63
CA ALA A 160 -26.62 9.26 0.10
C ALA A 160 -25.08 9.24 0.13
N THR A 161 -24.51 8.09 0.47
CA THR A 161 -23.05 7.90 0.50
C THR A 161 -22.66 6.69 -0.33
N ILE A 162 -21.69 6.89 -1.24
CA ILE A 162 -21.04 5.83 -2.01
C ILE A 162 -19.57 5.71 -1.61
N GLU A 163 -18.99 4.53 -1.74
CA GLU A 163 -17.58 4.29 -1.49
C GLU A 163 -16.96 3.61 -2.71
N PHE A 164 -15.74 4.02 -3.08
CA PHE A 164 -15.02 3.52 -4.25
C PHE A 164 -13.55 3.22 -3.95
N ASP A 165 -13.09 2.05 -4.38
CA ASP A 165 -11.70 1.63 -4.46
C ASP A 165 -11.17 1.83 -5.88
N LEU A 166 -10.01 2.48 -6.01
CA LEU A 166 -9.32 2.73 -7.27
C LEU A 166 -7.94 2.07 -7.21
N ARG A 167 -7.58 1.29 -8.23
CA ARG A 167 -6.27 0.63 -8.34
C ARG A 167 -5.66 0.84 -9.72
N ALA A 168 -4.35 1.07 -9.74
CA ALA A 168 -3.55 1.16 -10.96
C ALA A 168 -2.15 0.58 -10.70
N PRO A 169 -1.38 0.24 -11.76
CA PRO A 169 -0.04 -0.34 -11.61
C PRO A 169 0.92 0.55 -10.80
N ASP A 170 0.81 1.87 -10.98
CA ASP A 170 1.65 2.86 -10.30
C ASP A 170 0.87 4.11 -9.89
N VAL A 171 1.47 4.94 -9.04
CA VAL A 171 0.84 6.16 -8.50
C VAL A 171 0.50 7.19 -9.57
N ILE A 172 1.30 7.29 -10.64
CA ILE A 172 1.06 8.25 -11.73
C ILE A 172 -0.20 7.86 -12.49
N GLN A 173 -0.33 6.58 -12.82
CA GLN A 173 -1.53 6.03 -13.43
C GLN A 173 -2.73 6.08 -12.50
N LEU A 174 -2.54 5.87 -11.20
CA LEU A 174 -3.60 6.02 -10.20
C LEU A 174 -4.12 7.46 -10.17
N ASP A 175 -3.26 8.45 -10.29
CA ASP A 175 -3.66 9.86 -10.33
C ASP A 175 -4.41 10.23 -11.62
N GLN A 176 -4.06 9.62 -12.75
CA GLN A 176 -4.85 9.74 -13.98
C GLN A 176 -6.24 9.12 -13.83
N LEU A 177 -6.32 7.93 -13.24
CA LEU A 177 -7.59 7.26 -12.96
C LEU A 177 -8.45 8.08 -11.97
N ARG A 178 -7.83 8.56 -10.89
CA ARG A 178 -8.43 9.39 -9.86
C ARG A 178 -9.12 10.59 -10.45
N ARG A 179 -8.44 11.38 -11.29
CA ARG A 179 -9.03 12.56 -11.93
C ARG A 179 -10.30 12.24 -12.71
N LYS A 180 -10.28 11.14 -13.48
CA LYS A 180 -11.45 10.70 -14.27
C LYS A 180 -12.62 10.29 -13.38
N VAL A 181 -12.35 9.55 -12.31
CA VAL A 181 -13.39 9.04 -11.40
C VAL A 181 -13.96 10.15 -10.52
N LEU A 182 -13.14 11.08 -10.02
CA LEU A 182 -13.61 12.23 -9.23
C LEU A 182 -14.55 13.13 -10.05
N ALA A 183 -14.24 13.35 -11.34
CA ALA A 183 -15.15 14.08 -12.23
C ALA A 183 -16.53 13.39 -12.38
N CYS A 184 -16.60 12.06 -12.32
CA CYS A 184 -17.88 11.34 -12.33
C CYS A 184 -18.69 11.60 -11.05
N PHE A 185 -18.02 11.71 -9.90
CA PHE A 185 -18.65 12.03 -8.62
C PHE A 185 -19.20 13.46 -8.60
N GLU A 186 -18.38 14.42 -9.03
CA GLU A 186 -18.80 15.82 -9.15
C GLU A 186 -19.99 15.99 -10.10
N ALA A 187 -19.97 15.30 -11.25
CA ALA A 187 -21.07 15.34 -12.21
C ALA A 187 -22.41 14.84 -11.62
N GLY A 188 -22.38 13.87 -10.70
CA GLY A 188 -23.57 13.40 -9.98
C GLY A 188 -24.20 14.50 -9.12
N GLY A 189 -23.37 15.29 -8.43
CA GLY A 189 -23.84 16.45 -7.67
C GLY A 189 -24.37 17.57 -8.55
N ILE A 190 -23.60 17.97 -9.56
CA ILE A 190 -23.94 19.06 -10.47
C ILE A 190 -25.28 18.78 -11.17
N SER A 191 -25.47 17.57 -11.70
CA SER A 191 -26.69 17.22 -12.46
C SER A 191 -27.94 17.11 -11.60
N SER A 192 -27.80 16.80 -10.30
CA SER A 192 -28.92 16.67 -9.36
C SER A 192 -29.19 17.94 -8.56
N GLY A 193 -28.23 18.87 -8.49
CA GLY A 193 -28.26 20.02 -7.59
C GLY A 193 -27.85 19.70 -6.14
N CYS A 194 -27.27 18.52 -5.89
CA CYS A 194 -26.74 18.17 -4.56
C CYS A 194 -25.38 18.83 -4.29
N GLU A 195 -25.12 19.13 -3.02
CA GLU A 195 -23.76 19.36 -2.54
C GLU A 195 -23.00 18.03 -2.50
N VAL A 196 -21.72 18.04 -2.90
CA VAL A 196 -20.85 16.85 -2.91
C VAL A 196 -19.70 17.05 -1.95
N ARG A 197 -19.52 16.07 -1.06
CA ARG A 197 -18.34 15.98 -0.19
C ARG A 197 -17.59 14.70 -0.51
N VAL A 198 -16.33 14.84 -0.92
CA VAL A 198 -15.42 13.72 -1.17
C VAL A 198 -14.44 13.61 -0.01
N ASP A 199 -14.47 12.48 0.69
CA ASP A 199 -13.52 12.11 1.72
C ASP A 199 -12.57 11.02 1.21
N GLN A 200 -11.35 11.01 1.72
CA GLN A 200 -10.38 9.94 1.46
C GLN A 200 -10.18 9.12 2.74
N PRO A 201 -10.97 8.06 2.98
CA PRO A 201 -10.92 7.28 4.22
C PRO A 201 -9.60 6.52 4.42
N MET A 202 -8.84 6.32 3.35
CA MET A 202 -7.53 5.66 3.36
C MET A 202 -6.54 6.50 2.56
N LEU A 203 -5.42 6.88 3.19
CA LEU A 203 -4.33 7.52 2.46
C LEU A 203 -3.87 6.62 1.31
N THR A 204 -3.47 7.23 0.20
CA THR A 204 -3.01 6.50 -0.99
C THR A 204 -1.82 5.61 -0.64
N TYR A 205 -1.93 4.31 -0.95
CA TYR A 205 -0.77 3.42 -0.97
C TYR A 205 -0.19 3.50 -2.37
N GLU A 206 1.09 3.83 -2.42
CA GLU A 206 1.83 3.89 -3.68
C GLU A 206 2.30 2.50 -4.08
N ASN A 207 2.61 2.30 -5.37
CA ASN A 207 3.25 1.07 -5.82
C ASN A 207 4.64 0.95 -5.19
N LEU A 208 5.04 -0.28 -4.88
CA LEU A 208 6.39 -0.55 -4.40
C LEU A 208 7.40 -0.47 -5.56
N GLU A 209 8.41 0.37 -5.39
CA GLU A 209 9.60 0.43 -6.24
C GLU A 209 10.78 -0.27 -5.52
N PRO A 210 10.96 -1.58 -5.67
CA PRO A 210 12.01 -2.30 -4.95
C PRO A 210 13.39 -1.96 -5.51
N ASN A 211 14.36 -1.74 -4.63
CA ASN A 211 15.76 -1.62 -5.02
C ASN A 211 16.34 -3.01 -5.33
N LEU A 212 16.58 -3.28 -6.61
CA LEU A 212 16.98 -4.57 -7.16
C LEU A 212 18.42 -4.94 -6.79
N THR A 213 19.33 -3.97 -6.69
CA THR A 213 20.69 -4.19 -6.19
C THR A 213 20.67 -4.73 -4.76
N MET A 214 19.84 -4.12 -3.90
CA MET A 214 19.63 -4.58 -2.52
C MET A 214 18.90 -5.93 -2.48
N ALA A 215 17.86 -6.12 -3.29
CA ALA A 215 17.10 -7.36 -3.36
C ALA A 215 17.95 -8.55 -3.82
N GLY A 216 18.86 -8.35 -4.78
CA GLY A 216 19.79 -9.39 -5.24
C GLY A 216 20.75 -9.83 -4.15
N THR A 217 21.22 -8.88 -3.33
CA THR A 217 22.06 -9.19 -2.16
C THR A 217 21.27 -9.94 -1.09
N TYR A 218 20.05 -9.51 -0.79
CA TYR A 218 19.17 -10.24 0.13
C TYR A 218 18.96 -11.68 -0.34
N ARG A 219 18.64 -11.88 -1.62
CA ARG A 219 18.46 -13.22 -2.20
C ARG A 219 19.68 -14.11 -1.99
N ALA A 220 20.88 -13.60 -2.31
CA ALA A 220 22.12 -14.35 -2.17
C ALA A 220 22.36 -14.81 -0.73
N TYR A 221 22.10 -13.95 0.26
CA TYR A 221 22.20 -14.34 1.68
C TYR A 221 21.09 -15.29 2.11
N ALA A 222 19.86 -15.08 1.65
CA ALA A 222 18.73 -15.95 1.97
C ALA A 222 18.92 -17.37 1.43
N GLU A 223 19.48 -17.52 0.22
CA GLU A 223 19.82 -18.82 -0.38
C GLU A 223 20.90 -19.57 0.43
N GLN A 224 21.88 -18.86 1.01
CA GLN A 224 22.86 -19.47 1.93
C GLN A 224 22.22 -20.05 3.20
N TYR A 225 21.06 -19.53 3.60
CA TYR A 225 20.27 -20.07 4.72
C TYR A 225 19.14 -21.00 4.27
N GLY A 226 19.15 -21.44 3.01
CA GLY A 226 18.25 -22.48 2.51
C GLY A 226 16.88 -21.98 2.07
N LEU A 227 16.68 -20.67 1.88
CA LEU A 227 15.49 -20.18 1.16
C LEU A 227 15.65 -20.46 -0.34
N GLN A 228 14.56 -20.83 -1.00
CA GLN A 228 14.55 -21.15 -2.42
C GLN A 228 13.70 -20.15 -3.18
N PHE A 229 14.31 -19.41 -4.11
CA PHE A 229 13.61 -18.44 -4.95
C PHE A 229 13.48 -19.00 -6.37
N SER A 230 12.25 -19.11 -6.87
CA SER A 230 12.00 -19.48 -8.25
C SER A 230 11.84 -18.23 -9.14
N GLY A 231 12.41 -18.28 -10.34
CA GLY A 231 12.22 -17.25 -11.35
C GLY A 231 12.95 -15.92 -11.09
N ALA A 232 12.34 -14.84 -11.58
CA ALA A 232 12.88 -13.49 -11.57
C ALA A 232 13.03 -12.93 -10.14
N LEU A 233 13.87 -11.90 -9.99
CA LEU A 233 14.11 -11.24 -8.70
C LEU A 233 12.84 -10.59 -8.14
N VAL A 234 12.06 -9.97 -9.04
CA VAL A 234 10.79 -9.33 -8.74
C VAL A 234 9.66 -10.33 -8.96
N SER A 235 8.75 -10.43 -7.98
CA SER A 235 7.55 -11.26 -8.13
C SER A 235 6.67 -10.73 -9.26
N THR A 236 5.89 -11.60 -9.89
CA THR A 236 4.79 -11.14 -10.75
C THR A 236 3.89 -10.16 -9.98
N PRO A 237 3.46 -9.05 -10.61
CA PRO A 237 2.57 -8.09 -9.97
C PRO A 237 1.35 -8.79 -9.41
N SER A 238 1.12 -8.59 -8.12
CA SER A 238 -0.08 -9.07 -7.44
C SER A 238 -1.06 -7.92 -7.25
N ALA A 239 -2.34 -8.23 -7.02
CA ALA A 239 -3.33 -7.22 -6.63
C ALA A 239 -3.10 -6.66 -5.20
N ALA A 240 -2.04 -7.09 -4.51
CA ALA A 240 -1.68 -6.59 -3.20
C ALA A 240 -1.19 -5.13 -3.26
N SER A 241 -1.32 -4.44 -2.14
CA SER A 241 -0.89 -3.07 -1.91
C SER A 241 -0.37 -2.97 -0.48
N THR A 242 0.61 -2.11 -0.24
CA THR A 242 1.23 -1.91 1.07
C THR A 242 1.77 -0.49 1.17
N ASP A 243 1.74 0.11 2.35
CA ASP A 243 2.29 1.46 2.59
C ASP A 243 3.84 1.48 2.65
N VAL A 244 4.51 0.31 2.59
CA VAL A 244 5.95 0.24 2.27
C VAL A 244 6.22 0.81 0.88
N GLY A 245 5.24 0.76 -0.02
CA GLY A 245 5.32 1.43 -1.32
C GLY A 245 5.65 2.91 -1.17
N ASN A 246 4.96 3.63 -0.29
CA ASN A 246 5.25 5.04 -0.03
C ASN A 246 6.66 5.28 0.51
N VAL A 247 7.19 4.37 1.35
CA VAL A 247 8.58 4.44 1.84
C VAL A 247 9.56 4.29 0.68
N SER A 248 9.26 3.38 -0.26
CA SER A 248 10.12 3.11 -1.41
C SER A 248 10.26 4.26 -2.38
N HIS A 249 9.35 5.24 -2.37
CA HIS A 249 9.46 6.49 -3.16
C HIS A 249 10.35 7.54 -2.50
N VAL A 250 10.68 7.37 -1.21
CA VAL A 250 11.46 8.33 -0.42
C VAL A 250 12.87 7.81 -0.11
N VAL A 251 13.02 6.51 0.11
CA VAL A 251 14.27 5.85 0.50
C VAL A 251 14.43 4.53 -0.26
N PRO A 252 15.66 4.13 -0.67
CA PRO A 252 15.88 2.81 -1.25
C PRO A 252 15.33 1.70 -0.35
N THR A 253 14.42 0.88 -0.86
CA THR A 253 13.63 -0.04 -0.04
C THR A 253 13.53 -1.44 -0.66
N ILE A 254 13.48 -2.49 0.16
CA ILE A 254 13.06 -3.82 -0.26
C ILE A 254 11.96 -4.37 0.65
N GLN A 255 11.05 -5.12 0.05
CA GLN A 255 10.08 -5.99 0.72
C GLN A 255 10.11 -7.39 0.08
N PRO A 256 11.07 -8.26 0.43
CA PRO A 256 11.01 -9.66 0.04
C PRO A 256 9.79 -10.38 0.62
N TYR A 257 9.33 -11.40 -0.10
CA TYR A 257 8.41 -12.40 0.41
C TYR A 257 9.12 -13.69 0.79
N TYR A 258 8.61 -14.37 1.82
CA TYR A 258 9.05 -15.71 2.19
C TYR A 258 7.86 -16.63 2.53
N THR A 259 7.96 -17.90 2.15
CA THR A 259 6.90 -18.89 2.36
C THR A 259 6.87 -19.40 3.80
N LEU A 260 5.66 -19.61 4.32
CA LEU A 260 5.44 -20.37 5.55
C LEU A 260 5.04 -21.81 5.21
N ASP A 261 5.92 -22.77 5.50
CA ASP A 261 5.68 -24.20 5.18
C ASP A 261 4.48 -24.78 5.96
N ALA A 262 4.10 -24.17 7.08
CA ALA A 262 2.96 -24.56 7.89
C ALA A 262 1.60 -24.06 7.35
N ALA A 263 1.58 -23.32 6.24
CA ALA A 263 0.33 -22.85 5.63
C ALA A 263 -0.44 -24.00 4.97
N THR A 264 -1.56 -24.39 5.56
CA THR A 264 -2.35 -25.55 5.13
C THR A 264 -3.56 -25.19 4.25
N ASP A 265 -4.03 -23.93 4.26
CA ASP A 265 -5.13 -23.47 3.41
C ASP A 265 -5.14 -21.94 3.18
N GLY A 266 -5.18 -21.53 1.92
CA GLY A 266 -5.24 -20.12 1.50
C GLY A 266 -3.94 -19.32 1.59
N GLY A 267 -3.99 -18.07 1.14
CA GLY A 267 -2.90 -17.10 1.27
C GLY A 267 -3.08 -16.21 2.49
N ASN A 268 -2.36 -15.08 2.52
CA ASN A 268 -2.62 -14.02 3.50
C ASN A 268 -4.12 -13.72 3.62
N HIS A 269 -4.58 -13.39 4.82
CA HIS A 269 -5.98 -13.09 5.18
C HIS A 269 -6.89 -14.33 5.23
N THR A 270 -6.34 -15.52 5.50
CA THR A 270 -7.12 -16.73 5.87
C THR A 270 -6.80 -17.21 7.27
N GLU A 271 -7.70 -18.02 7.84
CA GLU A 271 -7.45 -18.70 9.12
C GLU A 271 -6.25 -19.65 9.04
N GLY A 272 -6.07 -20.35 7.91
CA GLY A 272 -4.91 -21.20 7.68
C GLY A 272 -3.59 -20.42 7.73
N PHE A 273 -3.55 -19.21 7.18
CA PHE A 273 -2.36 -18.37 7.24
C PHE A 273 -2.14 -17.77 8.64
N ARG A 274 -3.21 -17.40 9.36
CA ARG A 274 -3.14 -17.02 10.78
C ARG A 274 -2.48 -18.12 11.60
N ASP A 275 -2.98 -19.34 11.47
CA ASP A 275 -2.50 -20.48 12.25
C ASP A 275 -1.05 -20.82 11.89
N ALA A 276 -0.70 -20.76 10.60
CA ALA A 276 0.66 -20.89 10.13
C ALA A 276 1.58 -19.79 10.70
N SER A 277 1.14 -18.54 10.75
CA SER A 277 1.93 -17.43 11.28
C SER A 277 2.26 -17.57 12.77
N ASN A 278 1.46 -18.35 13.51
CA ASN A 278 1.65 -18.64 14.92
C ASN A 278 2.31 -20.01 15.16
N HIS A 279 2.63 -20.75 14.09
CA HIS A 279 3.21 -22.08 14.18
C HIS A 279 4.72 -22.03 14.46
N PRO A 280 5.29 -22.86 15.36
CA PRO A 280 6.71 -22.83 15.70
C PRO A 280 7.67 -22.94 14.50
N ALA A 281 7.35 -23.77 13.50
CA ALA A 281 8.14 -23.91 12.28
C ALA A 281 8.27 -22.58 11.49
N SER A 282 7.28 -21.70 11.60
CA SER A 282 7.31 -20.38 10.97
C SER A 282 8.33 -19.44 11.64
N TYR A 283 8.65 -19.67 12.92
CA TYR A 283 9.69 -18.90 13.60
C TYR A 283 11.08 -19.24 13.07
N ASP A 284 11.35 -20.52 12.78
CA ASP A 284 12.64 -20.97 12.25
C ASP A 284 12.94 -20.39 10.85
N VAL A 285 11.95 -20.36 9.94
CA VAL A 285 12.12 -19.69 8.64
C VAL A 285 12.26 -18.18 8.81
N THR A 286 11.52 -17.56 9.72
CA THR A 286 11.63 -16.12 9.99
C THR A 286 13.02 -15.75 10.53
N PHE A 287 13.65 -16.57 11.35
CA PHE A 287 15.03 -16.34 11.79
C PHE A 287 16.04 -16.44 10.64
N ARG A 288 15.84 -17.35 9.68
CA ARG A 288 16.68 -17.44 8.47
C ARG A 288 16.54 -16.17 7.61
N VAL A 289 15.32 -15.69 7.44
CA VAL A 289 15.01 -14.41 6.76
C VAL A 289 15.65 -13.24 7.49
N ALA A 290 15.55 -13.19 8.83
CA ALA A 290 16.15 -12.14 9.65
C ALA A 290 17.68 -12.09 9.50
N LYS A 291 18.35 -13.25 9.38
CA LYS A 291 19.79 -13.31 9.09
C LYS A 291 20.12 -12.69 7.72
N ALA A 292 19.33 -13.01 6.68
CA ALA A 292 19.53 -12.43 5.35
C ALA A 292 19.30 -10.91 5.33
N LEU A 293 18.28 -10.42 6.04
CA LEU A 293 18.05 -8.97 6.25
C LEU A 293 19.23 -8.33 6.99
N ALA A 294 19.72 -8.96 8.06
CA ALA A 294 20.83 -8.45 8.86
C ALA A 294 22.13 -8.37 8.04
N LEU A 295 22.47 -9.39 7.26
CA LEU A 295 23.66 -9.38 6.41
C LEU A 295 23.55 -8.32 5.31
N THR A 296 22.37 -8.17 4.71
CA THR A 296 22.10 -7.08 3.75
C THR A 296 22.30 -5.72 4.41
N ALA A 297 21.75 -5.51 5.61
CA ALA A 297 21.90 -4.27 6.38
C ALA A 297 23.37 -3.96 6.72
N VAL A 298 24.13 -4.96 7.17
CA VAL A 298 25.55 -4.81 7.46
C VAL A 298 26.29 -4.40 6.19
N ARG A 299 26.03 -5.05 5.05
CA ARG A 299 26.66 -4.67 3.78
C ARG A 299 26.33 -3.23 3.38
N VAL A 300 25.08 -2.79 3.51
CA VAL A 300 24.71 -1.37 3.26
C VAL A 300 25.51 -0.41 4.17
N LEU A 301 25.80 -0.80 5.40
CA LEU A 301 26.53 0.04 6.36
C LEU A 301 28.05 0.02 6.14
N THR A 302 28.63 -1.05 5.61
CA THR A 302 30.08 -1.25 5.57
C THR A 302 30.69 -1.17 4.17
N ASP A 303 29.90 -1.44 3.13
CA ASP A 303 30.34 -1.45 1.74
C ASP A 303 29.91 -0.13 1.05
N THR A 304 30.87 0.78 0.93
CA THR A 304 30.61 2.12 0.37
C THR A 304 30.20 2.06 -1.10
N GLN A 305 30.76 1.15 -1.89
CA GLN A 305 30.39 1.00 -3.29
C GLN A 305 28.97 0.48 -3.41
N PHE A 306 28.62 -0.54 -2.63
CA PHE A 306 27.26 -1.08 -2.62
C PHE A 306 26.21 -0.03 -2.23
N LEU A 307 26.51 0.82 -1.23
CA LEU A 307 25.63 1.93 -0.87
C LEU A 307 25.45 2.95 -2.02
N GLN A 308 26.52 3.24 -2.76
CA GLN A 308 26.46 4.13 -3.93
C GLN A 308 25.62 3.51 -5.06
N ASP A 309 25.77 2.20 -5.30
CA ASP A 309 25.01 1.48 -6.33
C ASP A 309 23.50 1.50 -6.01
N ILE A 310 23.14 1.21 -4.76
CA ILE A 310 21.76 1.28 -4.27
C ILE A 310 21.17 2.69 -4.48
N LYS A 311 21.91 3.74 -4.12
CA LYS A 311 21.46 5.13 -4.28
C LYS A 311 21.32 5.54 -5.74
N SER A 312 22.29 5.17 -6.57
CA SER A 312 22.28 5.44 -8.02
C SER A 312 21.10 4.76 -8.71
N GLU A 313 20.78 3.52 -8.34
CA GLU A 313 19.57 2.84 -8.83
C GLU A 313 18.29 3.57 -8.41
N PHE A 314 18.19 3.95 -7.14
CA PHE A 314 17.03 4.66 -6.61
C PHE A 314 16.79 6.02 -7.29
N GLU A 315 17.86 6.81 -7.48
CA GLU A 315 17.77 8.10 -8.18
C GLU A 315 17.32 7.95 -9.63
N LYS A 316 17.78 6.90 -10.33
CA LYS A 316 17.34 6.59 -11.70
C LYS A 316 15.85 6.22 -11.75
N SER A 317 15.37 5.41 -10.80
CA SER A 317 13.95 5.06 -10.72
C SER A 317 13.08 6.31 -10.56
N ARG A 318 13.45 7.19 -9.61
CA ARG A 318 12.74 8.46 -9.38
C ARG A 318 12.77 9.39 -10.58
N ALA A 319 13.90 9.49 -11.29
CA ALA A 319 14.01 10.30 -12.49
C ALA A 319 13.05 9.82 -13.58
N LEU A 320 12.96 8.49 -13.80
CA LEU A 320 12.02 7.90 -14.75
C LEU A 320 10.55 8.17 -14.35
N SER A 321 10.21 8.03 -13.07
CA SER A 321 8.86 8.36 -12.58
C SER A 321 8.53 9.85 -12.76
N SER A 322 9.50 10.76 -12.55
CA SER A 322 9.29 12.20 -12.76
C SER A 322 9.06 12.59 -14.23
N LEU A 323 9.74 11.94 -15.17
CA LEU A 323 9.58 12.17 -16.61
C LEU A 323 8.19 11.75 -17.10
N HIS A 324 7.65 10.65 -16.56
CA HIS A 324 6.28 10.22 -16.84
C HIS A 324 5.24 11.20 -16.27
N ASN A 325 5.55 11.87 -15.16
CA ASN A 325 4.64 12.83 -14.52
C ASN A 325 4.51 14.13 -15.32
N ASN A 326 5.63 14.67 -15.84
CA ASN A 326 5.65 15.89 -16.65
C ASN A 326 5.05 15.75 -18.06
N GLY A 327 4.87 14.52 -18.54
CA GLY A 327 4.19 14.23 -19.81
C GLY A 327 2.67 14.09 -19.69
N SER A 328 2.12 14.14 -18.47
CA SER A 328 0.68 14.14 -18.22
C SER A 328 0.27 15.54 -17.74
N ASP A 329 -0.55 16.24 -18.52
CA ASP A 329 -0.93 17.63 -18.26
C ASP A 329 -1.28 17.86 -16.78
N ALA A 330 -0.43 18.63 -16.11
CA ALA A 330 -0.68 19.15 -14.78
C ALA A 330 -1.74 20.25 -14.91
N VAL A 331 -3.00 19.88 -14.67
CA VAL A 331 -4.07 20.86 -14.43
C VAL A 331 -4.12 21.06 -12.92
N GLU A 332 -3.97 22.32 -12.49
CA GLU A 332 -4.04 22.75 -11.09
C GLU A 332 -5.27 22.17 -10.37
N PRO A 333 -5.19 21.97 -9.03
CA PRO A 333 -6.39 21.67 -8.26
C PRO A 333 -7.34 22.85 -8.41
N LEU A 334 -8.45 22.64 -9.13
CA LEU A 334 -9.50 23.64 -9.27
C LEU A 334 -10.00 23.99 -7.87
N ALA A 335 -9.68 25.22 -7.47
CA ALA A 335 -10.13 25.81 -6.23
C ALA A 335 -11.66 25.78 -6.15
N LYS A 336 -12.15 25.58 -4.92
CA LYS A 336 -13.54 25.67 -4.48
C LYS A 336 -14.34 26.68 -5.32
N LEU A 337 -15.38 26.19 -5.99
CA LEU A 337 -16.54 26.95 -6.44
C LEU A 337 -17.78 26.38 -5.75
#